data_AF-A0A1V0DKK6-F1
#
_entry.id   AF-A0A1V0DKK6-F1
#
_cell.length_a   1.000
_cell.length_b   1.000
_cell.length_c   1.000
_cell.angle_alpha   90.00
_cell.angle_beta   90.00
_cell.angle_gamma   90.00
#
_symmetry.space_group_name_H-M   'P 1'
#
loop_
_entity.id
_entity.type
_entity.pdbx_description
1 polymer ?
#
loop_
_entity_poly.entity_id
_entity_poly.type
_entity_poly.pdbx_seq_one_letter_code
_entity_poly.pdbx_strand_id
1 'polypeptide(L)'
;ISRHMEEKYGIPWMEYNFFGPTKIEESLRKIAAFFDDKIKQGAERVIERYKAEYEAVIAKYRPRLEGKKVMLFIGGLRPRHTIGAYEDLGMEVVGTGYEFGHNDDYDRTIPEMGNATLLYDDVTGYEFEEFVKAIKPDLIGSGIKEKYIFQKMGIP
;
A
#
# COMPACT_ATOMS: atom_id res chain seq x y z
N ILE A 1 6.10 20.23 5.51
CA ILE A 1 6.04 20.70 6.91
C ILE A 1 6.99 19.95 7.84
N SER A 2 7.15 18.61 7.73
CA SER A 2 8.06 17.83 8.59
C SER A 2 9.50 18.35 8.57
N ARG A 3 10.09 18.56 7.38
CA ARG A 3 11.42 19.17 7.20
C ARG A 3 11.55 20.55 7.89
N HIS A 4 10.51 21.38 7.79
CA HIS A 4 10.49 22.69 8.46
C HIS A 4 10.49 22.56 9.99
N MET A 5 9.77 21.58 10.55
CA MET A 5 9.77 21.35 11.99
C MET A 5 11.13 20.86 12.50
N GLU A 6 11.81 20.03 11.70
CA GLU A 6 13.18 19.60 11.96
C GLU A 6 14.16 20.78 11.93
N GLU A 7 14.13 21.60 10.88
CA GLU A 7 15.00 22.77 10.73
C GLU A 7 14.80 23.81 11.84
N LYS A 8 13.54 24.11 12.19
CA LYS A 8 13.21 25.22 13.08
C LYS A 8 13.20 24.83 14.55
N TYR A 9 12.81 23.61 14.87
CA TYR A 9 12.57 23.16 16.25
C TYR A 9 13.41 21.93 16.63
N GLY A 10 14.20 21.38 15.72
CA GLY A 10 14.99 20.16 15.96
C GLY A 10 14.13 18.92 16.18
N ILE A 11 12.86 18.92 15.74
CA ILE A 11 11.94 17.79 15.92
C ILE A 11 12.15 16.81 14.75
N PRO A 12 12.68 15.60 15.00
CA PRO A 12 12.91 14.62 13.94
C PRO A 12 11.59 14.09 13.38
N TRP A 13 11.64 13.56 12.16
CA TRP A 13 10.52 12.87 11.53
C TRP A 13 10.98 11.56 10.90
N MET A 14 10.04 10.64 10.72
CA MET A 14 10.27 9.37 10.02
C MET A 14 9.01 8.95 9.26
N GLU A 15 9.21 8.25 8.15
CA GLU A 15 8.12 7.59 7.42
C GLU A 15 7.80 6.23 8.06
N TYR A 16 6.50 5.88 8.06
CA TYR A 16 5.94 4.62 8.53
C TYR A 16 4.72 4.25 7.68
N ASN A 17 4.28 3.00 7.75
CA ASN A 17 3.14 2.49 6.98
C ASN A 17 2.24 1.58 7.84
N PHE A 18 0.95 1.95 7.96
CA PHE A 18 -0.05 1.20 8.73
C PHE A 18 -1.12 0.52 7.84
N PHE A 19 -0.75 0.08 6.64
CA PHE A 19 -1.58 -0.78 5.81
C PHE A 19 -1.11 -2.24 5.89
N GLY A 20 -1.94 -3.10 6.48
CA GLY A 20 -1.65 -4.53 6.63
C GLY A 20 -0.80 -4.84 7.87
N PRO A 21 -1.01 -6.00 8.52
CA PRO A 21 -0.27 -6.37 9.74
C PRO A 21 1.24 -6.35 9.54
N THR A 22 1.77 -6.77 8.39
CA THR A 22 3.23 -6.81 8.15
C THR A 22 3.86 -5.43 8.26
N LYS A 23 3.33 -4.43 7.54
CA LYS A 23 3.86 -3.06 7.59
C LYS A 23 3.56 -2.37 8.93
N ILE A 24 2.44 -2.69 9.58
CA ILE A 24 2.11 -2.18 10.92
C ILE A 24 3.16 -2.64 11.94
N GLU A 25 3.47 -3.93 11.98
CA GLU A 25 4.48 -4.46 12.91
C GLU A 25 5.86 -3.85 12.68
N GLU A 26 6.31 -3.80 11.42
CA GLU A 26 7.57 -3.15 11.04
C GLU A 26 7.61 -1.70 11.52
N SER A 27 6.53 -0.95 11.27
CA SER A 27 6.40 0.45 11.65
C SER A 27 6.38 0.65 13.16
N LEU A 28 5.65 -0.18 13.92
CA LEU A 28 5.62 -0.12 15.38
C LEU A 28 7.02 -0.35 15.97
N ARG A 29 7.74 -1.37 15.48
CA ARG A 29 9.11 -1.65 15.90
C ARG A 29 10.06 -0.52 15.55
N LYS A 30 9.97 0.02 14.32
CA LYS A 30 10.79 1.13 13.83
C LYS A 30 10.57 2.39 14.65
N ILE A 31 9.32 2.74 14.96
CA ILE A 31 8.98 3.88 15.82
C ILE A 31 9.53 3.64 17.23
N ALA A 32 9.29 2.47 17.81
CA ALA A 32 9.71 2.17 19.17
C ALA A 32 11.24 2.16 19.35
N ALA A 33 12.00 1.88 18.29
CA ALA A 33 13.46 1.90 18.30
C ALA A 33 14.07 3.28 18.62
N PHE A 34 13.33 4.37 18.42
CA PHE A 34 13.76 5.73 18.78
C PHE A 34 13.58 6.07 20.26
N PHE A 35 13.00 5.17 21.06
CA PHE A 35 12.67 5.40 22.47
C PHE A 35 13.34 4.36 23.39
N ASP A 36 13.00 4.43 24.69
CA ASP A 36 13.51 3.54 25.72
C ASP A 36 12.96 2.10 25.62
N ASP A 37 13.50 1.22 26.46
CA ASP A 37 13.11 -0.20 26.48
C ASP A 37 11.65 -0.40 26.92
N LYS A 38 11.07 0.54 27.68
CA LYS A 38 9.65 0.48 28.05
C LYS A 38 8.76 0.62 26.81
N ILE A 39 9.12 1.51 25.88
CA ILE A 39 8.39 1.69 24.62
C ILE A 39 8.63 0.51 23.68
N LYS A 40 9.87 0.02 23.54
CA LYS A 40 10.18 -1.19 22.74
C LYS A 40 9.38 -2.41 23.19
N GLN A 41 9.37 -2.68 24.50
CA GLN A 41 8.53 -3.75 25.07
C GLN A 41 7.03 -3.46 24.89
N GLY A 42 6.63 -2.18 24.89
CA GLY A 42 5.27 -1.76 24.59
C GLY A 42 4.82 -2.13 23.18
N ALA A 43 5.68 -1.93 22.18
CA ALA A 43 5.40 -2.32 20.81
C ALA A 43 5.15 -3.83 20.70
N GLU A 44 6.03 -4.68 21.26
CA GLU A 44 5.83 -6.13 21.22
C GLU A 44 4.56 -6.58 21.95
N ARG A 45 4.20 -5.95 23.09
CA ARG A 45 2.93 -6.22 23.77
C ARG A 45 1.71 -5.89 22.91
N VAL A 46 1.77 -4.80 22.15
CA VAL A 46 0.68 -4.41 21.23
C VAL A 46 0.61 -5.38 20.06
N ILE A 47 1.74 -5.75 19.47
CA ILE A 47 1.80 -6.72 18.36
C ILE A 47 1.20 -8.06 18.79
N GLU A 48 1.66 -8.60 19.92
CA GLU A 48 1.15 -9.88 20.45
C GLU A 48 -0.35 -9.82 20.76
N ARG A 49 -0.83 -8.68 21.31
CA ARG A 49 -2.26 -8.49 21.62
C ARG A 49 -3.15 -8.64 20.38
N TYR A 50 -2.73 -8.10 19.23
CA TYR A 50 -3.55 -8.09 18.01
C TYR A 50 -3.25 -9.26 17.06
N LYS A 51 -2.23 -10.07 17.35
CA LYS A 51 -1.79 -11.16 16.48
C LYS A 51 -2.90 -12.11 16.11
N ALA A 52 -3.60 -12.65 17.10
CA ALA A 52 -4.71 -13.57 16.87
C ALA A 52 -5.85 -12.93 16.06
N GLU A 53 -6.06 -11.61 16.17
CA GLU A 53 -7.12 -10.91 15.44
C GLU A 53 -6.80 -10.83 13.94
N TYR A 54 -5.61 -10.37 13.56
CA TYR A 54 -5.25 -10.28 12.14
C TYR A 54 -4.98 -11.65 11.53
N GLU A 55 -4.47 -12.63 12.28
CA GLU A 55 -4.29 -14.01 11.80
C GLU A 55 -5.64 -14.65 11.47
N ALA A 56 -6.69 -14.40 12.28
CA ALA A 56 -8.04 -14.86 11.98
C ALA A 56 -8.60 -14.21 10.70
N VAL A 57 -8.30 -12.93 10.45
CA VAL A 57 -8.66 -12.24 9.19
C VAL A 57 -7.94 -12.88 8.00
N ILE A 58 -6.61 -13.05 8.09
CA ILE A 58 -5.82 -13.67 7.02
C ILE A 58 -6.33 -15.10 6.76
N ALA A 59 -6.48 -15.93 7.78
CA ALA A 59 -6.97 -17.31 7.65
C ALA A 59 -8.34 -17.39 6.97
N LYS A 60 -9.23 -16.41 7.22
CA LYS A 60 -10.56 -16.34 6.63
C LYS A 60 -10.56 -15.86 5.17
N TYR A 61 -9.74 -14.85 4.85
CA TYR A 61 -9.85 -14.12 3.58
C TYR A 61 -8.76 -14.44 2.57
N ARG A 62 -7.53 -14.74 3.01
CA ARG A 62 -6.42 -15.09 2.11
C ARG A 62 -6.76 -16.27 1.19
N PRO A 63 -7.34 -17.41 1.64
CA PRO A 63 -7.71 -18.51 0.74
C PRO A 63 -8.73 -18.13 -0.35
N ARG A 64 -9.45 -17.00 -0.19
CA ARG A 64 -10.43 -16.50 -1.17
C ARG A 64 -9.79 -15.55 -2.19
N LEU A 65 -8.61 -15.02 -1.87
CA LEU A 65 -7.95 -13.93 -2.59
C LEU A 65 -6.58 -14.34 -3.13
N GLU A 66 -6.05 -15.50 -2.72
CA GLU A 66 -4.74 -15.99 -3.16
C GLU A 66 -4.61 -15.97 -4.69
N GLY A 67 -3.52 -15.36 -5.16
CA GLY A 67 -3.15 -15.23 -6.57
C GLY A 67 -4.00 -14.23 -7.37
N LYS A 68 -4.91 -13.48 -6.75
CA LYS A 68 -5.70 -12.45 -7.44
C LYS A 68 -4.84 -11.24 -7.78
N LYS A 69 -4.97 -10.73 -8.99
CA LYS A 69 -4.21 -9.61 -9.53
C LYS A 69 -4.93 -8.28 -9.33
N VAL A 70 -4.21 -7.27 -8.88
CA VAL A 70 -4.74 -5.94 -8.55
C VAL A 70 -4.03 -4.87 -9.37
N MET A 71 -4.80 -3.92 -9.90
CA MET A 71 -4.27 -2.66 -10.43
C MET A 71 -4.72 -1.47 -9.58
N LEU A 72 -3.82 -0.51 -9.34
CA LEU A 72 -4.06 0.63 -8.45
C LEU A 72 -3.80 1.98 -9.15
N PHE A 73 -4.77 2.89 -9.10
CA PHE A 73 -4.56 4.28 -9.54
C PHE A 73 -5.19 5.26 -8.55
N ILE A 74 -4.36 6.01 -7.83
CA ILE A 74 -4.81 6.86 -6.70
C ILE A 74 -3.94 8.14 -6.69
N GLY A 75 -4.14 9.06 -5.75
CA GLY A 75 -3.24 10.21 -5.54
C GLY A 75 -1.85 9.84 -5.00
N GLY A 76 -1.11 10.80 -4.45
CA GLY A 76 0.34 10.72 -4.14
C GLY A 76 0.87 9.78 -3.03
N LEU A 77 0.17 8.75 -2.54
CA LEU A 77 0.71 7.90 -1.45
C LEU A 77 0.27 6.44 -1.48
N ARG A 78 -1.05 6.24 -1.51
CA ARG A 78 -1.67 4.91 -1.42
C ARG A 78 -1.25 3.92 -2.51
N PRO A 79 -0.89 4.32 -3.75
CA PRO A 79 -0.47 3.38 -4.79
C PRO A 79 0.69 2.46 -4.37
N ARG A 80 1.63 2.93 -3.54
CA ARG A 80 2.65 2.07 -2.91
C ARG A 80 2.27 1.61 -1.51
N HIS A 81 1.66 2.48 -0.70
CA HIS A 81 1.44 2.22 0.73
C HIS A 81 0.52 1.03 0.98
N THR A 82 -0.41 0.70 0.08
CA THR A 82 -1.35 -0.40 0.27
C THR A 82 -0.84 -1.76 -0.23
N ILE A 83 0.29 -1.82 -0.93
CA ILE A 83 0.80 -3.06 -1.56
C ILE A 83 0.94 -4.19 -0.54
N GLY A 84 1.63 -3.94 0.57
CA GLY A 84 1.83 -4.96 1.62
C GLY A 84 0.52 -5.52 2.20
N ALA A 85 -0.54 -4.72 2.26
CA ALA A 85 -1.85 -5.20 2.72
C ALA A 85 -2.53 -6.15 1.71
N TYR A 86 -2.30 -5.96 0.42
CA TYR A 86 -2.73 -6.90 -0.62
C TYR A 86 -1.92 -8.21 -0.53
N GLU A 87 -0.61 -8.11 -0.34
CA GLU A 87 0.30 -9.27 -0.22
C GLU A 87 0.03 -10.11 1.03
N ASP A 88 -0.33 -9.46 2.16
CA ASP A 88 -0.76 -10.14 3.38
C ASP A 88 -1.96 -11.08 3.13
N LEU A 89 -2.82 -10.74 2.15
CA LEU A 89 -3.95 -11.53 1.68
C LEU A 89 -3.64 -12.41 0.45
N GLY A 90 -2.37 -12.53 0.06
CA GLY A 90 -1.93 -13.38 -1.06
C GLY A 90 -2.27 -12.82 -2.44
N MET A 91 -2.62 -11.54 -2.54
CA MET A 91 -2.89 -10.87 -3.82
C MET A 91 -1.59 -10.28 -4.41
N GLU A 92 -1.57 -10.06 -5.72
CA GLU A 92 -0.43 -9.50 -6.46
C GLU A 92 -0.79 -8.14 -7.06
N VAL A 93 -0.06 -7.08 -6.70
CA VAL A 93 -0.23 -5.77 -7.34
C VAL A 93 0.58 -5.74 -8.64
N VAL A 94 -0.11 -5.90 -9.77
CA VAL A 94 0.51 -6.05 -11.11
C VAL A 94 0.66 -4.74 -11.86
N GLY A 95 0.02 -3.67 -11.37
CA GLY A 95 0.26 -2.33 -11.86
C GLY A 95 -0.20 -1.27 -10.87
N THR A 96 0.56 -0.19 -10.75
CA THR A 96 0.25 0.88 -9.80
C THR A 96 0.63 2.25 -10.38
N GLY A 97 -0.05 3.30 -9.96
CA GLY A 97 0.24 4.64 -10.45
C GLY A 97 -0.41 5.77 -9.68
N TYR A 98 0.06 6.98 -9.97
CA TYR A 98 -0.25 8.18 -9.20
C TYR A 98 -0.90 9.26 -10.06
N GLU A 99 -1.91 9.95 -9.53
CA GLU A 99 -2.46 11.17 -10.14
C GLU A 99 -1.47 12.35 -10.09
N PHE A 100 -0.65 12.43 -9.03
CA PHE A 100 0.23 13.57 -8.76
C PHE A 100 1.46 13.17 -7.92
N GLY A 101 1.98 11.96 -8.14
CA GLY A 101 3.21 11.50 -7.47
C GLY A 101 4.42 12.28 -7.97
N HIS A 102 5.39 12.56 -7.11
CA HIS A 102 6.67 13.12 -7.55
C HIS A 102 7.72 12.01 -7.71
N ASN A 103 8.86 12.32 -8.31
CA ASN A 103 9.93 11.33 -8.53
C ASN A 103 10.35 10.62 -7.25
N ASP A 104 10.36 11.31 -6.10
CA ASP A 104 10.73 10.68 -4.83
C ASP A 104 9.67 9.67 -4.35
N ASP A 105 8.40 9.82 -4.74
CA ASP A 105 7.39 8.78 -4.52
C ASP A 105 7.67 7.55 -5.41
N TYR A 106 8.08 7.74 -6.65
CA TYR A 106 8.44 6.65 -7.56
C TYR A 106 9.70 5.91 -7.09
N ASP A 107 10.72 6.62 -6.60
CA ASP A 107 11.92 6.04 -6.00
C ASP A 107 11.57 5.08 -4.85
N ARG A 108 10.54 5.42 -4.07
CA ARG A 108 10.02 4.57 -2.98
C ARG A 108 9.05 3.48 -3.46
N THR A 109 8.50 3.60 -4.66
CA THR A 109 7.52 2.66 -5.22
C THR A 109 8.21 1.48 -5.88
N ILE A 110 9.27 1.74 -6.65
CA ILE A 110 9.97 0.71 -7.43
C ILE A 110 10.42 -0.48 -6.55
N PRO A 111 10.98 -0.29 -5.34
CA PRO A 111 11.38 -1.41 -4.48
C PRO A 111 10.21 -2.21 -3.89
N GLU A 112 9.01 -1.63 -3.81
CA GLU A 112 7.81 -2.29 -3.28
C GLU A 112 7.06 -3.08 -4.37
N MET A 113 7.44 -2.93 -5.64
CA MET A 113 6.78 -3.56 -6.78
C MET A 113 7.55 -4.80 -7.26
N GLY A 114 6.81 -5.78 -7.78
CA GLY A 114 7.39 -6.95 -8.44
C GLY A 114 8.13 -6.59 -9.74
N ASN A 115 9.00 -7.49 -10.20
CA ASN A 115 9.65 -7.33 -11.49
C ASN A 115 8.62 -7.31 -12.63
N ALA A 116 8.83 -6.43 -13.62
CA ALA A 116 8.01 -6.31 -14.83
C ALA A 116 6.53 -5.93 -14.59
N THR A 117 6.23 -5.20 -13.50
CA THR A 117 4.91 -4.59 -13.27
C THR A 117 4.77 -3.24 -13.98
N LEU A 118 3.55 -2.84 -14.31
CA LEU A 118 3.29 -1.58 -15.00
C LEU A 118 3.22 -0.40 -14.02
N LEU A 119 3.96 0.67 -14.29
CA LEU A 119 3.86 1.96 -13.59
C LEU A 119 3.27 3.02 -14.53
N TYR A 120 2.40 3.88 -14.00
CA TYR A 120 1.82 4.99 -14.76
C TYR A 120 1.67 6.25 -13.91
N ASP A 121 2.04 7.39 -14.50
CA ASP A 121 1.92 8.73 -13.92
C ASP A 121 0.87 9.53 -14.68
N ASP A 122 -0.04 10.20 -13.96
CA ASP A 122 -1.16 10.97 -14.54
C ASP A 122 -1.88 10.21 -15.67
N VAL A 123 -2.21 8.93 -15.42
CA VAL A 123 -2.76 8.05 -16.46
C VAL A 123 -4.05 8.64 -17.01
N THR A 124 -4.14 8.72 -18.34
CA THR A 124 -5.37 9.16 -18.98
C THR A 124 -6.45 8.08 -18.86
N GLY A 125 -7.72 8.48 -18.93
CA GLY A 125 -8.82 7.52 -18.91
C GLY A 125 -8.73 6.48 -20.05
N TYR A 126 -8.23 6.87 -21.22
CA TYR A 126 -8.03 5.98 -22.36
C TYR A 126 -6.93 4.94 -22.07
N GLU A 127 -5.75 5.40 -21.63
CA GLU A 127 -4.64 4.49 -21.32
C GLU A 127 -5.03 3.50 -20.24
N PHE A 128 -5.70 3.97 -19.18
CA PHE A 128 -6.06 3.10 -18.07
C PHE A 128 -7.05 2.01 -18.50
N GLU A 129 -8.03 2.36 -19.34
CA GLU A 129 -8.96 1.39 -19.91
C GLU A 129 -8.24 0.34 -20.78
N GLU A 130 -7.32 0.76 -21.65
CA GLU A 130 -6.58 -0.15 -22.53
C GLU A 130 -5.61 -1.06 -21.75
N PHE A 131 -4.92 -0.54 -20.74
CA PHE A 131 -4.08 -1.34 -19.85
C PHE A 131 -4.90 -2.41 -19.12
N VAL A 132 -6.07 -2.03 -18.60
CA VAL A 132 -6.97 -2.96 -17.92
C VAL A 132 -7.48 -4.06 -18.86
N LYS A 133 -7.84 -3.73 -20.12
CA LYS A 133 -8.23 -4.73 -21.12
C LYS A 133 -7.12 -5.73 -21.43
N ALA A 134 -5.88 -5.26 -21.50
CA ALA A 134 -4.72 -6.10 -21.82
C ALA A 134 -4.30 -6.97 -20.62
N ILE A 135 -4.21 -6.39 -19.42
CA ILE A 135 -3.73 -7.05 -18.21
C ILE A 135 -4.78 -7.98 -17.61
N LYS A 136 -6.07 -7.61 -17.70
CA LYS A 136 -7.21 -8.34 -17.12
C LYS A 136 -7.04 -8.59 -15.60
N PRO A 137 -6.93 -7.52 -14.78
CA PRO A 137 -6.86 -7.68 -13.34
C PRO A 137 -8.15 -8.26 -12.77
N ASP A 138 -8.04 -8.89 -11.60
CA ASP A 138 -9.20 -9.41 -10.86
C ASP A 138 -9.88 -8.34 -9.99
N LEU A 139 -9.19 -7.23 -9.70
CA LEU A 139 -9.67 -6.12 -8.89
C LEU A 139 -8.99 -4.81 -9.32
N ILE A 140 -9.73 -3.70 -9.33
CA ILE A 140 -9.17 -2.36 -9.53
C ILE A 140 -9.43 -1.47 -8.31
N GLY A 141 -8.36 -0.94 -7.73
CA GLY A 141 -8.42 0.05 -6.66
C GLY A 141 -8.17 1.47 -7.20
N SER A 142 -9.24 2.25 -7.37
CA SER A 142 -9.11 3.64 -7.86
C SER A 142 -10.17 4.59 -7.27
N GLY A 143 -10.42 5.73 -7.91
CA GLY A 143 -11.33 6.78 -7.49
C GLY A 143 -12.77 6.59 -7.97
N ILE A 144 -13.62 7.57 -7.62
CA ILE A 144 -15.05 7.53 -7.93
C ILE A 144 -15.34 7.73 -9.42
N LYS A 145 -14.46 8.44 -10.14
CA LYS A 145 -14.62 8.69 -11.58
C LYS A 145 -14.37 7.40 -12.38
N GLU A 146 -13.49 6.55 -11.86
CA GLU A 146 -13.05 5.30 -12.48
C GLU A 146 -13.98 4.12 -12.15
N LYS A 147 -14.58 4.12 -10.95
CA LYS A 147 -15.41 3.01 -10.43
C LYS A 147 -16.43 2.45 -11.42
N TYR A 148 -17.29 3.30 -11.98
CA TYR A 148 -18.41 2.82 -12.80
C TYR A 148 -17.99 2.36 -14.19
N ILE A 149 -16.81 2.78 -14.66
CA ILE A 149 -16.23 2.33 -15.93
C ILE A 149 -15.91 0.84 -15.79
N PHE A 150 -15.11 0.47 -14.79
CA PHE A 150 -14.65 -0.91 -14.60
C PHE A 150 -15.75 -1.87 -14.13
N GLN A 151 -16.70 -1.39 -13.33
CA GLN A 151 -17.88 -2.20 -12.98
C GLN A 151 -18.71 -2.57 -14.22
N LYS A 152 -18.85 -1.68 -15.19
CA LYS A 152 -19.54 -1.98 -16.47
C LYS A 152 -18.74 -2.93 -17.35
N MET A 153 -17.42 -2.99 -17.19
CA MET A 153 -16.55 -3.98 -17.81
C MET A 153 -16.56 -5.33 -17.08
N GLY A 154 -17.28 -5.46 -15.97
CA GLY A 154 -17.38 -6.69 -15.18
C GLY A 154 -16.15 -6.94 -14.30
N ILE A 155 -15.36 -5.91 -14.01
CA ILE A 155 -14.18 -5.99 -13.14
C ILE A 155 -14.55 -5.41 -11.77
N PRO A 156 -14.33 -6.16 -10.68
CA PRO A 156 -14.54 -5.70 -9.30
C PRO A 156 -13.79 -4.40 -8.95
#